data_AF-A0A835WHR9-F1
#
_entry.id   AF-A0A835WHR9-F1
#
_cell.length_a   1.000
_cell.length_b   1.000
_cell.length_c   1.000
_cell.angle_alpha   90.00
_cell.angle_beta   90.00
_cell.angle_gamma   90.00
#
_symmetry.space_group_name_H-M   'P 1'
#
loop_
_entity.id
_entity.type
_entity.pdbx_description
1 polymer ?
#
loop_
_entity_poly.entity_id
_entity_poly.type
_entity_poly.pdbx_seq_one_letter_code
_entity_poly.pdbx_strand_id
1 'polypeptide(L)'
;MAMLAQRQAFSGVRVAPKAPVVAARISRSTVKTQALFGFGAKPAASGGAAPAPMICIDCGYIYDGSQEFKSLPGSYKCPVCSSPKSRFKAYKGTDVKGKPNNSPAVMKKRKDAKQW
;
A
#
# COMPACT_ATOMS: atom_id res chain seq x y z
N MET A 1 69.66 17.17 -1.63
CA MET A 1 69.13 17.01 -3.00
C MET A 1 67.68 16.56 -2.88
N ALA A 2 66.67 17.46 -2.86
CA ALA A 2 65.94 18.03 -4.03
C ALA A 2 65.49 16.92 -5.00
N MET A 3 64.21 16.66 -5.31
CA MET A 3 63.20 17.52 -5.96
C MET A 3 61.79 16.92 -5.68
N LEU A 4 60.84 17.65 -5.08
CA LEU A 4 59.80 18.46 -5.73
C LEU A 4 59.05 17.82 -6.93
N ALA A 5 57.77 17.52 -6.67
CA ALA A 5 56.57 17.76 -7.49
C ALA A 5 56.56 17.37 -8.97
N GLN A 6 55.49 16.69 -9.40
CA GLN A 6 54.85 17.06 -10.68
C GLN A 6 53.34 16.82 -10.62
N ARG A 7 52.63 17.94 -10.55
CA ARG A 7 51.17 18.07 -10.64
C ARG A 7 50.78 17.79 -12.08
N GLN A 8 49.93 16.79 -12.31
CA GLN A 8 49.35 16.57 -13.64
C GLN A 8 48.26 17.60 -13.91
N ALA A 9 48.28 18.10 -15.13
CA ALA A 9 47.74 19.37 -15.55
C ALA A 9 46.20 19.42 -15.63
N PHE A 10 45.69 20.50 -15.08
CA PHE A 10 44.48 21.20 -15.51
C PHE A 10 44.63 21.61 -16.98
N SER A 11 43.79 21.09 -17.87
CA SER A 11 43.58 21.68 -19.19
C SER A 11 42.21 21.29 -19.71
N GLY A 12 41.30 22.25 -19.74
CA GLY A 12 40.01 22.07 -20.39
C GLY A 12 38.89 22.94 -19.86
N VAL A 13 39.07 24.26 -19.76
CA VAL A 13 37.93 25.17 -19.78
C VAL A 13 37.38 25.18 -21.20
N ARG A 14 36.17 24.64 -21.38
CA ARG A 14 35.27 25.00 -22.49
C ARG A 14 33.92 25.34 -21.86
N VAL A 15 33.64 26.63 -21.81
CA VAL A 15 32.38 27.24 -21.40
C VAL A 15 31.46 27.35 -22.62
N ALA A 16 30.15 27.09 -22.37
CA ALA A 16 28.95 27.58 -23.08
C ALA A 16 28.62 26.97 -24.47
N PRO A 17 27.32 26.93 -24.88
CA PRO A 17 26.23 27.81 -24.45
C PRO A 17 24.92 27.15 -23.97
N LYS A 18 24.19 27.90 -23.13
CA LYS A 18 22.76 27.76 -22.91
C LYS A 18 22.03 28.09 -24.22
N ALA A 19 21.34 27.11 -24.80
CA ALA A 19 20.36 27.34 -25.86
C ALA A 19 18.94 27.43 -25.26
N PRO A 20 18.05 28.24 -25.86
CA PRO A 20 16.80 28.68 -25.26
C PRO A 20 15.78 27.54 -25.13
N VAL A 21 15.00 27.62 -24.06
CA VAL A 21 13.73 26.91 -23.86
C VAL A 21 12.72 27.32 -24.92
N VAL A 22 12.80 26.73 -26.12
CA VAL A 22 11.78 26.90 -27.15
C VAL A 22 10.61 25.98 -26.81
N ALA A 23 9.48 26.61 -26.51
CA ALA A 23 8.24 26.01 -26.06
C ALA A 23 7.84 24.79 -26.89
N ALA A 24 7.62 23.68 -26.18
CA ALA A 24 6.96 22.49 -26.69
C ALA A 24 5.62 22.87 -27.34
N ARG A 25 5.51 22.67 -28.65
CA ARG A 25 4.24 22.54 -29.36
C ARG A 25 4.16 21.15 -29.96
N ILE A 26 4.10 20.15 -29.09
CA ILE A 26 3.71 18.80 -29.47
C ILE A 26 2.22 18.88 -29.79
N SER A 27 1.91 19.03 -31.08
CA SER A 27 0.55 18.92 -31.59
C SER A 27 0.02 17.56 -31.18
N ARG A 28 -1.01 17.55 -30.33
CA ARG A 28 -1.67 16.34 -29.86
C ARG A 28 -2.54 15.83 -31.00
N SER A 29 -1.95 15.05 -31.88
CA SER A 29 -2.71 14.22 -32.81
C SER A 29 -3.43 13.16 -31.99
N THR A 30 -4.67 13.44 -31.61
CA THR A 30 -5.62 12.46 -31.08
C THR A 30 -5.83 11.40 -32.16
N VAL A 31 -5.07 10.31 -32.08
CA VAL A 31 -5.46 9.08 -32.75
C VAL A 31 -6.60 8.52 -31.92
N LYS A 32 -7.80 8.66 -32.47
CA LYS A 32 -9.05 8.14 -31.93
C LYS A 32 -9.00 6.62 -32.07
N THR A 33 -8.38 5.94 -31.10
CA THR A 33 -8.44 4.48 -31.01
C THR A 33 -9.86 4.10 -30.63
N GLN A 34 -10.66 3.87 -31.67
CA GLN A 34 -12.05 3.44 -31.57
C GLN A 34 -12.07 2.04 -30.95
N ALA A 35 -12.69 1.95 -29.78
CA ALA A 35 -12.88 0.74 -29.01
C ALA A 35 -13.72 -0.26 -29.82
N LEU A 36 -13.08 -1.33 -30.30
CA LEU A 36 -13.75 -2.40 -31.06
C LEU A 36 -14.04 -3.66 -30.23
N PHE A 37 -13.92 -3.62 -28.90
CA PHE A 37 -14.46 -4.69 -28.05
C PHE A 37 -15.06 -4.08 -26.78
N GLY A 38 -16.39 -4.00 -26.77
CA GLY A 38 -17.19 -3.54 -25.65
C GLY A 38 -17.06 -4.48 -24.46
N PHE A 39 -16.15 -4.15 -23.55
CA PHE A 39 -16.26 -4.50 -22.13
C PHE A 39 -16.16 -3.22 -21.30
N GLY A 40 -17.08 -2.29 -21.61
CA GLY A 40 -17.49 -1.26 -20.68
C GLY A 40 -18.18 -1.91 -19.49
N ALA A 41 -17.40 -2.26 -18.47
CA ALA A 41 -17.88 -2.51 -17.13
C ALA A 41 -16.80 -2.01 -16.16
N LYS A 42 -16.91 -0.74 -15.77
CA LYS A 42 -16.64 -0.38 -14.38
C LYS A 42 -17.73 -1.12 -13.57
N PRO A 43 -17.44 -2.14 -12.75
CA PRO A 43 -18.35 -2.39 -11.67
C PRO A 43 -18.18 -1.21 -10.71
N ALA A 44 -19.32 -0.57 -10.47
CA ALA A 44 -19.51 0.37 -9.40
C ALA A 44 -18.85 -0.14 -8.11
N ALA A 45 -18.22 0.76 -7.39
CA ALA A 45 -17.99 0.61 -5.97
C ALA A 45 -19.37 0.52 -5.29
N SER A 46 -19.93 -0.69 -5.20
CA SER A 46 -21.10 -1.00 -4.39
C SER A 46 -21.37 -2.49 -4.42
N GLY A 47 -21.54 -3.10 -3.25
CA GLY A 47 -22.42 -4.26 -3.15
C GLY A 47 -21.79 -5.55 -2.66
N GLY A 48 -21.34 -5.52 -1.41
CA GLY A 48 -21.08 -6.72 -0.64
C GLY A 48 -20.60 -6.26 0.72
N ALA A 49 -21.53 -6.03 1.66
CA ALA A 49 -21.19 -5.82 3.06
C ALA A 49 -20.62 -7.14 3.59
N ALA A 50 -19.38 -7.46 3.20
CA ALA A 50 -18.59 -8.42 3.91
C ALA A 50 -18.52 -7.93 5.35
N PRO A 51 -18.68 -8.83 6.34
CA PRO A 51 -18.59 -8.45 7.74
C PRO A 51 -17.29 -7.67 7.92
N ALA A 52 -17.38 -6.47 8.52
CA ALA A 52 -16.22 -5.61 8.64
C ALA A 52 -15.14 -6.39 9.41
N PRO A 53 -13.92 -6.53 8.87
CA PRO A 53 -12.88 -7.29 9.53
C PRO A 53 -12.64 -6.74 10.94
N MET A 54 -12.63 -7.63 11.93
CA MET A 54 -12.42 -7.27 13.33
C MET A 54 -11.06 -7.77 13.78
N ILE A 55 -10.22 -6.86 14.27
CA ILE A 55 -8.86 -7.13 14.71
C ILE A 55 -8.77 -7.20 16.24
N CYS A 56 -8.05 -8.20 16.75
CA CYS A 56 -7.72 -8.31 18.17
C CYS A 56 -6.55 -7.38 18.51
N ILE A 57 -6.71 -6.48 19.49
CA ILE A 57 -5.68 -5.50 19.87
C ILE A 57 -4.49 -6.10 20.62
N ASP A 58 -4.67 -7.28 21.23
CA ASP A 58 -3.62 -7.93 22.03
C ASP A 58 -2.61 -8.67 21.15
N CYS A 59 -3.09 -9.31 20.07
CA CYS A 59 -2.25 -10.15 19.20
C CYS A 59 -2.21 -9.74 17.73
N GLY A 60 -3.18 -8.98 17.21
CA GLY A 60 -3.25 -8.61 15.79
C GLY A 60 -3.96 -9.62 14.88
N TYR A 61 -4.64 -10.63 15.45
CA TYR A 61 -5.47 -11.58 14.72
C TYR A 61 -6.69 -10.87 14.10
N ILE A 62 -6.98 -11.16 12.83
CA ILE A 62 -8.18 -10.66 12.15
C ILE A 62 -9.20 -11.79 12.02
N TYR A 63 -10.40 -11.52 12.50
CA TYR A 63 -11.56 -12.38 12.36
C TYR A 63 -12.14 -12.29 10.95
N ASP A 64 -12.23 -13.44 10.29
CA ASP A 64 -12.74 -13.63 8.92
C ASP A 64 -14.05 -14.41 8.86
N GLY A 65 -14.72 -14.59 10.00
CA GLY A 65 -15.90 -15.44 10.07
C GLY A 65 -17.05 -14.92 9.22
N SER A 66 -17.84 -15.87 8.72
CA SER A 66 -19.02 -15.60 7.88
C SER A 66 -20.15 -14.89 8.62
N GLN A 67 -20.10 -14.85 9.96
CA GLN A 67 -21.09 -14.21 10.80
C GLN A 67 -20.60 -12.85 11.27
N GLU A 68 -21.51 -11.89 11.36
CA GLU A 68 -21.22 -10.55 11.89
C GLU A 68 -20.67 -10.67 13.32
N PHE A 69 -19.60 -9.94 13.62
CA PHE A 69 -18.91 -10.03 14.90
C PHE A 69 -19.85 -9.68 16.07
N LYS A 70 -20.88 -8.85 15.83
CA LYS A 70 -21.88 -8.48 16.84
C LYS A 70 -22.74 -9.67 17.29
N SER A 71 -23.09 -10.59 16.39
CA SER A 71 -23.93 -11.76 16.70
C SER A 71 -23.17 -12.89 17.42
N LEU A 72 -21.84 -12.84 17.49
CA LEU A 72 -21.07 -13.85 18.23
C LEU A 72 -21.42 -13.82 19.73
N PRO A 73 -21.50 -14.98 20.40
CA PRO A 73 -21.70 -15.04 21.84
C PRO A 73 -20.57 -14.30 22.57
N GLY A 74 -20.89 -13.69 23.73
CA GLY A 74 -19.91 -13.01 24.58
C GLY A 74 -18.77 -13.91 25.07
N SER A 75 -18.98 -15.23 25.00
CA SER A 75 -17.99 -16.26 25.32
C SER A 75 -16.88 -16.39 24.27
N TYR A 76 -16.99 -15.77 23.09
CA TYR A 76 -15.94 -15.83 22.07
C TYR A 76 -14.61 -15.29 22.60
N LYS A 77 -13.54 -16.08 22.38
CA LYS A 77 -12.16 -15.74 22.70
C LYS A 77 -11.32 -15.77 21.44
N CYS A 78 -10.30 -14.92 21.40
CA CYS A 78 -9.32 -14.96 20.31
C CYS A 78 -8.61 -16.32 20.29
N PRO A 79 -8.52 -17.01 19.13
CA PRO A 79 -7.89 -18.33 19.05
C PRO A 79 -6.36 -18.32 19.26
N VAL A 80 -5.74 -17.14 19.21
CA VAL A 80 -4.27 -16.98 19.33
C VAL A 80 -3.85 -16.62 20.74
N CYS A 81 -4.59 -15.75 21.41
CA CYS A 81 -4.20 -15.17 22.71
C CYS A 81 -5.26 -15.31 23.80
N SER A 82 -6.38 -15.98 23.54
CA SER A 82 -7.49 -16.16 24.48
C SER A 82 -8.12 -14.88 25.03
N SER A 83 -7.83 -13.72 24.41
CA SER A 83 -8.41 -12.44 24.82
C SER A 83 -9.93 -12.41 24.57
N PRO A 84 -10.72 -11.75 25.43
CA PRO A 84 -12.17 -11.69 25.28
C PRO A 84 -12.59 -10.87 24.06
N LYS A 85 -13.82 -11.12 23.58
CA LYS A 85 -14.48 -10.38 22.49
C LYS A 85 -14.40 -8.85 22.63
N SER A 86 -14.41 -8.33 23.85
CA SER A 86 -14.31 -6.89 24.15
C SER A 86 -12.99 -6.23 23.70
N ARG A 87 -11.94 -7.03 23.47
CA ARG A 87 -10.63 -6.57 23.00
C ARG A 87 -10.54 -6.49 21.48
N PHE A 88 -11.59 -6.87 20.75
CA PHE A 88 -11.59 -6.71 19.30
C PHE A 88 -12.10 -5.33 18.90
N LYS A 89 -11.52 -4.78 17.83
CA LYS A 89 -11.89 -3.48 17.25
C LYS A 89 -12.08 -3.59 15.75
N ALA A 90 -12.74 -2.61 15.17
CA ALA A 90 -12.85 -2.48 13.72
C ALA A 90 -11.45 -2.29 13.12
N TYR A 91 -11.09 -3.15 12.18
CA TYR A 91 -9.81 -3.07 11.49
C TYR A 91 -9.76 -1.83 10.59
N LYS A 92 -8.67 -1.07 10.68
CA LYS A 92 -8.46 0.20 9.95
C LYS A 92 -7.45 0.08 8.81
N GLY A 93 -6.79 -1.06 8.65
CA GLY A 93 -5.78 -1.26 7.61
C GLY A 93 -6.38 -1.61 6.24
N THR A 94 -5.53 -1.61 5.22
CA THR A 94 -5.90 -1.94 3.83
C THR A 94 -5.28 -3.26 3.35
N ASP A 95 -4.57 -3.99 4.22
CA ASP A 95 -3.86 -5.22 3.87
C ASP A 95 -4.76 -6.47 3.75
N VAL A 96 -6.04 -6.35 4.09
CA VAL A 96 -7.02 -7.43 3.92
C VAL A 96 -7.92 -7.15 2.72
N LYS A 97 -7.50 -7.62 1.55
CA LYS A 97 -8.35 -7.75 0.36
C LYS A 97 -8.75 -9.23 0.21
N GLY A 98 -9.76 -9.65 0.96
CA GLY A 98 -10.23 -11.05 1.00
C GLY A 98 -9.92 -11.75 2.32
N LYS A 99 -9.53 -13.02 2.29
CA LYS A 99 -9.22 -13.79 3.51
C LYS A 99 -7.96 -13.21 4.18
N PRO A 100 -8.02 -12.77 5.45
CA PRO A 100 -6.87 -12.19 6.13
C PRO A 100 -5.79 -13.24 6.38
N ASN A 101 -4.55 -12.87 6.08
CA ASN A 101 -3.40 -13.67 6.49
C ASN A 101 -3.19 -13.51 8.00
N ASN A 102 -3.32 -14.62 8.73
CA ASN A 102 -3.10 -14.70 10.17
C ASN A 102 -1.76 -15.41 10.50
N SER A 103 -0.72 -15.20 9.69
CA SER A 103 0.64 -15.60 10.04
C SER A 103 1.22 -14.70 11.14
N PRO A 104 2.06 -15.23 12.05
CA PRO A 104 2.58 -14.50 13.21
C PRO A 104 3.37 -13.24 12.83
N ALA A 105 4.12 -13.29 11.72
CA ALA A 105 4.85 -12.12 11.19
C ALA A 105 3.92 -10.98 10.78
N VAL A 106 2.78 -11.31 10.16
CA VAL A 106 1.81 -10.31 9.70
C VAL A 106 1.07 -9.73 10.90
N MET A 107 0.61 -10.58 11.83
CA MET A 107 -0.03 -10.11 13.06
C MET A 107 0.84 -9.13 13.85
N LYS A 108 2.15 -9.44 14.00
CA LYS A 108 3.12 -8.53 14.61
C LYS A 108 3.17 -7.20 13.87
N LYS A 109 3.27 -7.21 12.55
CA LYS A 109 3.30 -6.00 11.73
C LYS A 109 2.02 -5.15 11.87
N ARG A 110 0.84 -5.78 11.90
CA ARG A 110 -0.42 -5.06 12.17
C ARG A 110 -0.46 -4.48 13.57
N LYS A 111 0.12 -5.22 14.53
CA LYS A 111 0.23 -4.81 15.93
C LYS A 111 1.11 -3.57 16.10
N ASP A 112 2.31 -3.63 15.54
CA ASP A 112 3.28 -2.54 15.58
C ASP A 112 2.76 -1.31 14.82
N ALA A 113 2.02 -1.53 13.71
CA ALA A 113 1.37 -0.47 12.95
C ALA A 113 0.06 0.04 13.55
N LYS A 114 -0.42 -0.54 14.66
CA LYS A 114 -1.64 -0.16 15.37
C LYS A 114 -2.84 0.05 14.44
N GLN A 115 -3.17 -0.97 13.66
CA GLN A 115 -4.23 -0.89 12.63
C GLN A 115 -5.67 -0.99 13.20
N TRP A 116 -5.90 -0.45 14.40
CA TRP A 116 -7.16 -0.39 15.15
C TRP A 116 -7.29 0.88 15.99
#